data_AF-A0A0C3FAP6-F1
#
_entry.id   AF-A0A0C3FAP6-F1
#
_cell.length_a   1.000
_cell.length_b   1.000
_cell.length_c   1.000
_cell.angle_alpha   90.00
_cell.angle_beta   90.00
_cell.angle_gamma   90.00
#
_symmetry.space_group_name_H-M   'P 1'
#
loop_
_entity.id
_entity.type
_entity.pdbx_description
1 polymer ?
#
loop_
_entity_poly.entity_id
_entity_poly.type
_entity_poly.pdbx_seq_one_letter_code
_entity_poly.pdbx_strand_id
1 'polypeptide(L)'
;MSIPNPEINPDTFLECVKSLDLDLAVNAFTHYQKWPVQSPGECEAGLKAQYEADIAARKEMEKVQEKARFAEKAAKKARFAKKAAKKAAEEAAQLASKHTKKESVRFKEMVTSQDVGRRRPHEINIKEEPKSLKSPKNLPTKKHRMFSNETANPVGVVDVLDVNPMPLPLQKRQKTASGSLSRVRFDGVELNDREDVAPKPTRQSTRAAKANAKKDVGHLFGQLAKEFQAMSKTCEQIAEAMD
;
A
#
# COMPACT_ATOMS: atom_id res chain seq x y z
N MET A 1 -24.83 28.05 53.40
CA MET A 1 -25.54 28.71 52.27
C MET A 1 -25.96 27.62 51.31
N SER A 2 -27.26 27.41 51.09
CA SER A 2 -27.74 26.46 50.09
C SER A 2 -27.77 27.16 48.74
N ILE A 3 -27.15 26.57 47.71
CA ILE A 3 -27.17 27.13 46.35
C ILE A 3 -28.60 26.97 45.79
N PRO A 4 -29.26 28.04 45.33
CA PRO A 4 -30.61 27.96 44.77
C PRO A 4 -30.65 27.09 43.51
N ASN A 5 -31.74 26.34 43.30
CA ASN A 5 -31.89 25.50 42.12
C ASN A 5 -32.06 26.37 40.85
N PRO A 6 -31.17 26.27 39.85
CA PRO A 6 -31.23 27.07 38.63
C PRO A 6 -32.48 26.81 37.77
N GLU A 7 -33.14 25.66 37.93
CA GLU A 7 -34.37 25.33 37.21
C GLU A 7 -35.60 26.06 37.79
N ILE A 8 -35.59 26.34 39.10
CA ILE A 8 -36.72 26.95 39.81
C ILE A 8 -36.57 28.47 39.83
N ASN A 9 -35.36 28.98 40.10
CA ASN A 9 -35.07 30.42 40.22
C ASN A 9 -33.73 30.76 39.54
N PRO A 10 -33.69 30.88 38.19
CA PRO A 10 -32.46 31.12 37.46
C PRO A 10 -31.81 32.46 37.79
N ASP A 11 -32.61 33.50 38.08
CA ASP A 11 -32.10 34.83 38.37
C ASP A 11 -31.35 34.87 39.71
N THR A 12 -31.91 34.23 40.75
CA THR A 12 -31.27 34.12 42.07
C THR A 12 -30.00 33.25 42.01
N PHE A 13 -30.01 32.20 41.18
CA PHE A 13 -28.81 31.42 40.91
C PHE A 13 -27.73 32.26 40.20
N LEU A 14 -28.12 33.05 39.20
CA LEU A 14 -27.20 33.91 38.47
C LEU A 14 -26.57 34.98 39.37
N GLU A 15 -27.35 35.60 40.27
CA GLU A 15 -26.84 36.52 41.29
C GLU A 15 -25.87 35.85 42.26
N CYS A 16 -26.18 34.63 42.71
CA CYS A 16 -25.28 33.83 43.54
C CYS A 16 -23.95 33.56 42.81
N VAL A 17 -23.98 33.14 41.54
CA VAL A 17 -22.77 32.86 40.75
C VAL A 17 -21.96 34.14 40.50
N LYS A 18 -22.62 35.27 40.23
CA LYS A 18 -21.96 36.58 40.11
C LYS A 18 -21.27 37.00 41.41
N SER A 19 -21.90 36.79 42.56
CA SER A 19 -21.30 37.11 43.87
C SER A 19 -20.06 36.29 44.20
N LEU A 20 -19.85 35.15 43.51
CA LEU A 20 -18.69 34.29 43.66
C LEU A 20 -17.56 34.62 42.66
N ASP A 21 -17.72 35.67 41.85
CA ASP A 21 -16.74 36.12 40.85
C ASP A 21 -16.42 35.05 39.78
N LEU A 22 -17.42 34.23 39.46
CA LEU A 22 -17.32 33.14 38.48
C LEU A 22 -17.84 33.59 37.10
N ASP A 23 -17.21 34.61 36.51
CA ASP A 23 -17.63 35.20 35.23
C ASP A 23 -17.77 34.17 34.09
N LEU A 24 -16.92 33.14 34.09
CA LEU A 24 -17.00 32.04 33.12
C LEU A 24 -18.31 31.25 33.26
N ALA A 25 -18.76 31.00 34.49
CA ALA A 25 -20.01 30.30 34.77
C ALA A 25 -21.23 31.16 34.41
N VAL A 26 -21.16 32.48 34.63
CA VAL A 26 -22.19 33.44 34.20
C VAL A 26 -22.33 33.44 32.67
N ASN A 27 -21.21 33.47 31.95
CA ASN A 27 -21.20 33.43 30.49
C ASN A 27 -21.74 32.10 29.96
N ALA A 28 -21.32 30.97 30.55
CA ALA A 28 -21.84 29.66 30.16
C ALA A 28 -23.35 29.57 30.39
N PHE A 29 -23.84 29.96 31.57
CA PHE A 29 -25.26 29.88 31.91
C PHE A 29 -26.14 30.77 31.02
N THR A 30 -25.71 32.01 30.76
CA THR A 30 -26.42 32.93 29.85
C THR A 30 -26.40 32.44 28.41
N HIS A 31 -25.33 31.78 27.97
CA HIS A 31 -25.27 31.12 26.67
C HIS A 31 -26.25 29.95 26.58
N TYR A 32 -26.33 29.11 27.62
CA TYR A 32 -27.29 28.00 27.68
C TYR A 32 -28.75 28.48 27.66
N GLN A 33 -29.09 29.56 28.37
CA GLN A 33 -30.45 30.12 28.35
C GLN A 33 -30.86 30.72 26.99
N LYS A 34 -29.89 31.29 26.26
CA LYS A 34 -30.13 31.85 24.92
C LYS A 34 -30.16 30.79 23.83
N TRP A 35 -29.72 29.57 24.13
CA TRP A 35 -29.78 28.51 23.16
C TRP A 35 -31.25 28.16 22.93
N PRO A 36 -31.73 28.15 21.67
CA PRO A 36 -33.08 27.70 21.39
C PRO A 36 -33.17 26.28 21.96
N VAL A 37 -34.12 26.08 22.88
CA VAL A 37 -34.42 24.75 23.41
C VAL A 37 -34.83 23.92 22.22
N GLN A 38 -33.87 23.20 21.62
CA GLN A 38 -34.13 22.27 20.56
C GLN A 38 -35.12 21.27 21.14
N SER A 39 -36.28 21.15 20.52
CA SER A 39 -37.28 20.21 21.03
C SER A 39 -36.61 18.83 21.07
N PRO A 40 -36.77 18.05 22.17
CA PRO A 40 -36.11 16.77 22.31
C PRO A 40 -36.27 15.85 21.07
N GLY A 41 -37.38 15.99 20.34
CA GLY A 41 -37.65 15.22 19.12
C GLY A 41 -36.80 15.58 17.89
N GLU A 42 -36.32 16.82 17.74
CA GLU A 42 -35.52 17.22 16.57
C GLU A 42 -34.10 16.68 16.64
N CYS A 43 -33.52 16.63 17.85
CA CYS A 43 -32.19 16.05 18.07
C CYS A 43 -32.19 14.53 17.84
N GLU A 44 -33.22 13.83 18.33
CA GLU A 44 -33.37 12.38 18.13
C GLU A 44 -33.56 12.01 16.65
N ALA A 45 -34.37 12.78 15.92
CA ALA A 45 -34.57 12.56 14.48
C ALA A 45 -33.26 12.73 13.69
N GLY A 46 -32.46 13.75 14.03
CA GLY A 46 -31.15 13.99 13.43
C GLY A 46 -30.17 12.84 13.68
N LEU A 47 -30.08 12.38 14.93
CA LEU A 47 -29.21 11.27 15.31
C LEU A 47 -29.62 9.96 14.64
N LYS A 48 -30.93 9.68 14.56
CA LYS A 48 -31.44 8.48 13.90
C LYS A 48 -31.14 8.49 12.40
N ALA A 49 -31.39 9.62 11.73
CA ALA A 49 -31.09 9.77 10.30
C ALA A 49 -29.59 9.60 10.02
N GLN A 50 -28.73 10.17 10.86
CA GLN A 50 -27.28 10.01 10.75
C GLN A 50 -26.86 8.55 10.94
N TYR A 51 -27.40 7.87 11.94
CA TYR A 51 -27.13 6.45 12.18
C TYR A 51 -27.54 5.55 11.00
N GLU A 52 -28.73 5.79 10.44
CA GLU A 52 -29.20 5.06 9.25
C GLU A 52 -28.31 5.33 8.02
N ALA A 53 -27.87 6.57 7.83
CA ALA A 53 -26.92 6.94 6.78
C ALA A 53 -25.57 6.23 6.94
N ASP A 54 -25.05 6.14 8.17
CA ASP A 54 -23.80 5.43 8.47
C ASP A 54 -23.90 3.93 8.22
N ILE A 55 -25.04 3.30 8.55
CA ILE A 55 -25.31 1.90 8.21
C ILE A 55 -25.32 1.71 6.70
N ALA A 56 -25.98 2.60 5.95
CA ALA A 56 -26.04 2.52 4.50
C ALA A 56 -24.63 2.67 3.87
N ALA A 57 -23.83 3.63 4.36
CA ALA A 57 -22.47 3.84 3.91
C ALA A 57 -21.57 2.61 4.17
N ARG A 58 -21.70 1.96 5.33
CA ARG A 58 -20.97 0.72 5.63
C ARG A 58 -21.33 -0.42 4.68
N LYS A 59 -22.62 -0.60 4.38
CA LYS A 59 -23.08 -1.62 3.41
C LYS A 59 -22.54 -1.36 2.01
N GLU A 60 -22.49 -0.11 1.56
CA GLU A 60 -21.91 0.22 0.25
C GLU A 60 -20.39 -0.02 0.22
N MET A 61 -19.68 0.33 1.29
CA MET A 61 -18.25 0.04 1.42
C MET A 61 -17.94 -1.46 1.42
N GLU A 62 -18.80 -2.27 2.04
CA GLU A 62 -18.69 -3.73 2.02
C GLU A 62 -18.83 -4.29 0.59
N LYS A 63 -19.82 -3.81 -0.18
CA LYS A 63 -19.97 -4.19 -1.60
C LYS A 63 -18.76 -3.80 -2.44
N VAL A 64 -18.18 -2.62 -2.20
CA VAL A 64 -16.95 -2.17 -2.88
C VAL A 64 -15.77 -3.07 -2.51
N GLN A 65 -15.65 -3.46 -1.24
CA GLN A 65 -14.60 -4.36 -0.77
C GLN A 65 -14.72 -5.76 -1.41
N GLU A 66 -15.94 -6.28 -1.54
CA GLU A 66 -16.17 -7.57 -2.19
C GLU A 66 -15.77 -7.53 -3.68
N LYS A 67 -16.14 -6.47 -4.40
CA LYS A 67 -15.70 -6.24 -5.79
C LYS A 67 -14.18 -6.16 -5.89
N ALA A 68 -13.52 -5.49 -4.95
CA ALA A 68 -12.07 -5.41 -4.89
C ALA A 68 -11.41 -6.79 -4.70
N ARG A 69 -11.97 -7.63 -3.80
CA ARG A 69 -11.50 -9.01 -3.60
C ARG A 69 -11.66 -9.87 -4.85
N PHE A 70 -12.75 -9.70 -5.59
CA PHE A 70 -12.95 -10.41 -6.87
C PHE A 70 -11.92 -9.97 -7.92
N ALA A 71 -11.70 -8.66 -8.08
CA ALA A 71 -10.71 -8.11 -8.99
C ALA A 71 -9.29 -8.58 -8.65
N GLU A 72 -8.94 -8.66 -7.35
CA GLU A 72 -7.65 -9.18 -6.90
C GLU A 72 -7.46 -10.66 -7.25
N LYS A 73 -8.49 -11.49 -7.03
CA LYS A 73 -8.47 -12.92 -7.42
C LYS A 73 -8.28 -13.07 -8.93
N ALA A 74 -9.00 -12.28 -9.73
CA ALA A 74 -8.87 -12.27 -11.19
C ALA A 74 -7.45 -11.86 -11.63
N ALA A 75 -6.89 -10.80 -11.03
CA ALA A 75 -5.53 -10.35 -11.32
C ALA A 75 -4.48 -11.41 -10.93
N LYS A 76 -4.67 -12.10 -9.80
CA LYS A 76 -3.79 -13.20 -9.38
C LYS A 76 -3.84 -14.37 -10.37
N LYS A 77 -5.03 -14.77 -10.83
CA LYS A 77 -5.21 -15.80 -11.87
C LYS A 77 -4.52 -15.40 -13.17
N ALA A 78 -4.69 -14.16 -13.62
CA ALA A 78 -4.04 -13.64 -14.83
C ALA A 78 -2.51 -13.66 -14.72
N ARG A 79 -1.94 -13.34 -13.55
CA ARG A 79 -0.49 -13.42 -13.31
C ARG A 79 0.03 -14.85 -13.42
N PHE A 80 -0.70 -15.84 -12.90
CA PHE A 80 -0.32 -17.25 -13.04
C PHE A 80 -0.40 -17.72 -14.49
N ALA A 81 -1.47 -17.39 -15.20
CA ALA A 81 -1.61 -17.70 -16.62
C ALA A 81 -0.47 -17.09 -17.45
N LYS A 82 -0.11 -15.83 -17.19
CA LYS A 82 1.01 -15.15 -17.86
C LYS A 82 2.36 -15.84 -17.58
N LYS A 83 2.60 -16.27 -16.34
CA LYS A 83 3.81 -17.04 -15.99
C LYS A 83 3.86 -18.39 -16.70
N ALA A 84 2.73 -19.09 -16.76
CA ALA A 84 2.63 -20.37 -17.48
C ALA A 84 2.89 -20.19 -18.98
N ALA A 85 2.27 -19.18 -19.61
CA ALA A 85 2.49 -18.85 -21.02
C ALA A 85 3.95 -18.48 -21.30
N LYS A 86 4.59 -17.70 -20.41
CA LYS A 86 6.02 -17.37 -20.54
C LYS A 86 6.89 -18.62 -20.49
N LYS A 87 6.63 -19.53 -19.55
CA LYS A 87 7.37 -20.79 -19.42
C LYS A 87 7.21 -21.66 -20.67
N ALA A 88 5.99 -21.81 -21.19
CA ALA A 88 5.72 -22.55 -22.41
C ALA A 88 6.45 -21.95 -23.64
N ALA A 89 6.49 -20.61 -23.74
CA ALA A 89 7.24 -19.93 -24.80
C ALA A 89 8.76 -20.16 -24.69
N GLU A 90 9.31 -20.12 -23.47
CA GLU A 90 10.73 -20.43 -23.23
C GLU A 90 11.07 -21.88 -23.59
N GLU A 91 10.22 -22.84 -23.24
CA GLU A 91 10.39 -24.26 -23.62
C GLU A 91 10.30 -24.47 -25.13
N ALA A 92 9.35 -23.82 -25.82
CA ALA A 92 9.22 -23.86 -27.27
C ALA A 92 10.46 -23.26 -27.98
N ALA A 93 10.97 -22.13 -27.48
CA ALA A 93 12.20 -21.52 -28.01
C ALA A 93 13.42 -22.42 -27.86
N GLN A 94 13.54 -23.13 -26.72
CA GLN A 94 14.61 -24.11 -26.51
C GLN A 94 14.51 -25.29 -27.49
N LEU A 95 13.31 -25.79 -27.78
CA LEU A 95 13.10 -26.85 -28.78
C LEU A 95 13.47 -26.38 -30.19
N ALA A 96 13.05 -25.17 -30.58
CA ALA A 96 13.42 -24.59 -31.88
C ALA A 96 14.95 -24.41 -32.02
N SER A 97 15.63 -23.96 -30.96
CA SER A 97 17.09 -23.85 -30.95
C SER A 97 17.80 -25.21 -31.10
N LYS A 98 17.24 -26.27 -30.51
CA LYS A 98 17.77 -27.64 -30.69
C LYS A 98 17.56 -28.15 -32.11
N HIS A 99 16.40 -27.88 -32.72
CA HIS A 99 16.10 -28.28 -34.09
C HIS A 99 17.03 -27.63 -35.11
N THR A 100 17.19 -26.30 -35.03
CA THR A 100 18.07 -25.52 -35.91
C THR A 100 19.53 -25.98 -35.81
N LYS A 101 20.02 -26.30 -34.60
CA LYS A 101 21.36 -26.90 -34.43
C LYS A 101 21.46 -28.27 -35.10
N LYS A 102 20.47 -29.15 -34.92
CA LYS A 102 20.46 -30.49 -35.54
C LYS A 102 20.45 -30.41 -37.06
N GLU A 103 19.66 -29.50 -37.64
CA GLU A 103 19.63 -29.27 -39.09
C GLU A 103 20.96 -28.72 -39.60
N SER A 104 21.59 -27.77 -38.90
CA SER A 104 22.89 -27.24 -39.31
C SER A 104 23.99 -28.33 -39.35
N VAL A 105 23.96 -29.28 -38.40
CA VAL A 105 24.88 -30.43 -38.40
C VAL A 105 24.60 -31.34 -39.59
N ARG A 106 23.32 -31.66 -39.85
CA ARG A 106 22.90 -32.50 -40.99
C ARG A 106 23.29 -31.87 -42.34
N PHE A 107 23.12 -30.57 -42.50
CA PHE A 107 23.56 -29.85 -43.70
C PHE A 107 25.07 -29.89 -43.86
N LYS A 108 25.83 -29.68 -42.78
CA LYS A 108 27.29 -29.75 -42.82
C LYS A 108 27.80 -31.14 -43.25
N GLU A 109 27.20 -32.19 -42.71
CA GLU A 109 27.52 -33.59 -43.05
C GLU A 109 27.21 -33.94 -44.52
N MET A 110 26.11 -33.40 -45.05
CA MET A 110 25.73 -33.56 -46.46
C MET A 110 26.72 -32.86 -47.40
N VAL A 111 27.14 -31.63 -47.08
CA VAL A 111 28.13 -30.88 -47.87
C VAL A 111 29.48 -31.58 -47.89
N THR A 112 29.95 -32.11 -46.74
CA THR A 112 31.23 -32.83 -46.69
C THR A 112 31.23 -34.16 -47.44
N SER A 113 30.06 -34.79 -47.60
CA SER A 113 29.93 -36.08 -48.31
C SER A 113 30.00 -35.94 -49.83
N GLN A 114 29.83 -34.73 -50.38
CA GLN A 114 29.86 -34.48 -51.84
C GLN A 114 31.28 -34.27 -52.41
N ASP A 115 32.30 -34.04 -51.57
CA ASP A 115 33.65 -33.67 -52.03
C ASP A 115 34.60 -34.87 -52.24
N VAL A 116 34.12 -36.12 -52.06
CA VAL A 116 34.94 -37.35 -52.19
C VAL A 116 35.22 -37.72 -53.67
N GLY A 117 34.79 -36.90 -54.64
CA GLY A 117 34.92 -37.17 -56.07
C GLY A 117 36.14 -36.54 -56.77
N ARG A 118 36.85 -35.58 -56.17
CA ARG A 118 38.03 -34.96 -56.80
C ARG A 118 39.32 -35.57 -56.28
N ARG A 119 39.84 -36.55 -57.03
CA ARG A 119 41.22 -37.03 -56.94
C ARG A 119 42.18 -35.84 -56.90
N ARG A 120 42.86 -35.64 -55.78
CA ARG A 120 44.07 -34.80 -55.71
C ARG A 120 45.22 -35.57 -55.04
N PRO A 121 46.45 -35.27 -55.46
CA PRO A 121 47.61 -36.13 -55.30
C PRO A 121 48.09 -36.22 -53.85
N HIS A 122 48.67 -37.38 -53.57
CA HIS A 122 49.12 -37.86 -52.27
C HIS A 122 50.28 -37.00 -51.75
N GLU A 123 50.05 -36.21 -50.70
CA GLU A 123 51.14 -35.60 -49.92
C GLU A 123 51.44 -36.44 -48.67
N ILE A 124 52.73 -36.68 -48.49
CA ILE A 124 53.33 -37.63 -47.56
C ILE A 124 53.40 -36.99 -46.16
N ASN A 125 52.88 -37.71 -45.18
CA ASN A 125 52.90 -37.37 -43.76
C ASN A 125 54.34 -37.23 -43.20
N ILE A 126 54.63 -36.12 -42.55
CA ILE A 126 55.71 -36.02 -41.56
C ILE A 126 55.07 -36.08 -40.17
N LYS A 127 55.42 -37.14 -39.42
CA LYS A 127 55.07 -37.30 -38.00
C LYS A 127 55.85 -36.29 -37.18
N GLU A 128 55.16 -35.35 -36.54
CA GLU A 128 55.71 -34.58 -35.43
C GLU A 128 54.81 -34.76 -34.20
N GLU A 129 55.37 -35.40 -33.17
CA GLU A 129 54.72 -35.60 -31.86
C GLU A 129 54.56 -34.27 -31.12
N PRO A 130 53.36 -33.95 -30.59
CA PRO A 130 53.25 -32.89 -29.59
C PRO A 130 53.49 -33.43 -28.18
N LYS A 131 54.56 -32.92 -27.56
CA LYS A 131 54.85 -33.01 -26.12
C LYS A 131 53.72 -32.39 -25.29
N SER A 132 53.60 -32.96 -24.10
CA SER A 132 52.55 -32.86 -23.08
C SER A 132 52.43 -31.53 -22.32
N LEU A 133 51.44 -31.53 -21.40
CA LEU A 133 51.27 -30.71 -20.19
C LEU A 133 50.56 -29.34 -20.30
N LYS A 134 49.25 -29.34 -20.00
CA LYS A 134 48.65 -28.49 -18.94
C LYS A 134 47.25 -28.99 -18.54
N SER A 135 47.11 -29.20 -17.24
CA SER A 135 45.96 -29.70 -16.48
C SER A 135 44.68 -28.86 -16.59
N PRO A 136 43.48 -29.46 -16.50
CA PRO A 136 42.29 -28.76 -16.06
C PRO A 136 42.06 -29.01 -14.56
N LYS A 137 42.59 -28.13 -13.69
CA LYS A 137 41.99 -27.90 -12.38
C LYS A 137 40.74 -27.05 -12.63
N ASN A 138 39.55 -27.63 -12.51
CA ASN A 138 38.33 -26.99 -12.00
C ASN A 138 37.19 -28.03 -11.98
N LEU A 139 37.04 -28.70 -10.84
CA LEU A 139 35.83 -29.43 -10.48
C LEU A 139 34.68 -28.41 -10.28
N PRO A 140 33.52 -28.57 -10.93
CA PRO A 140 32.28 -28.04 -10.39
C PRO A 140 31.79 -29.02 -9.33
N THR A 141 31.84 -28.61 -8.06
CA THR A 141 31.21 -29.29 -6.94
C THR A 141 29.73 -29.53 -7.26
N LYS A 142 29.37 -30.78 -7.53
CA LYS A 142 27.99 -31.27 -7.58
C LYS A 142 27.32 -30.95 -6.24
N LYS A 143 26.47 -29.93 -6.21
CA LYS A 143 25.50 -29.78 -5.13
C LYS A 143 24.46 -30.90 -5.31
N HIS A 144 24.52 -31.89 -4.43
CA HIS A 144 23.52 -32.93 -4.27
C HIS A 144 22.14 -32.28 -4.07
N ARG A 145 21.22 -32.47 -5.01
CA ARG A 145 19.78 -32.37 -4.72
C ARG A 145 19.40 -33.68 -4.04
N MET A 146 19.27 -33.63 -2.71
CA MET A 146 18.53 -34.65 -1.97
C MET A 146 17.07 -34.57 -2.42
N PHE A 147 16.55 -35.65 -2.98
CA PHE A 147 15.12 -35.86 -3.14
C PHE A 147 14.64 -36.51 -1.84
N SER A 148 13.90 -35.76 -0.99
CA SER A 148 13.07 -36.40 0.04
C SER A 148 11.78 -36.85 -0.61
N ASN A 149 11.71 -38.14 -0.91
CA ASN A 149 10.48 -38.87 -1.10
C ASN A 149 10.05 -39.39 0.28
N GLU A 150 9.26 -38.61 1.02
CA GLU A 150 8.52 -39.12 2.17
C GLU A 150 7.03 -39.08 1.85
N THR A 151 6.60 -40.16 1.23
CA THR A 151 5.25 -40.68 1.31
C THR A 151 4.99 -41.26 2.70
N ALA A 152 3.82 -40.90 3.25
CA ALA A 152 3.03 -41.62 4.26
C ALA A 152 3.48 -41.54 5.73
N ASN A 153 2.65 -40.91 6.59
CA ASN A 153 1.70 -41.60 7.47
C ASN A 153 0.83 -40.61 8.32
N PRO A 154 -0.20 -41.03 9.07
CA PRO A 154 -1.59 -40.78 8.72
C PRO A 154 -2.33 -39.89 9.73
N VAL A 155 -3.62 -39.66 9.42
CA VAL A 155 -4.67 -39.05 10.23
C VAL A 155 -4.55 -39.34 11.73
N GLY A 156 -4.50 -38.27 12.53
CA GLY A 156 -4.82 -38.27 13.95
C GLY A 156 -5.67 -37.03 14.24
N VAL A 157 -6.91 -37.26 14.67
CA VAL A 157 -7.86 -36.25 15.14
C VAL A 157 -7.35 -35.62 16.43
N VAL A 158 -7.26 -34.29 16.50
CA VAL A 158 -7.34 -33.55 17.76
C VAL A 158 -8.26 -32.36 17.55
N ASP A 159 -9.17 -32.24 18.50
CA ASP A 159 -10.34 -31.40 18.51
C ASP A 159 -10.06 -30.08 19.25
N VAL A 160 -10.92 -29.08 19.00
CA VAL A 160 -11.26 -27.94 19.87
C VAL A 160 -10.28 -26.73 19.98
N LEU A 161 -10.80 -25.61 19.44
CA LEU A 161 -10.69 -24.18 19.82
C LEU A 161 -9.31 -23.64 20.24
N ASP A 162 -8.74 -22.76 19.41
CA ASP A 162 -7.95 -21.64 19.95
C ASP A 162 -8.01 -20.40 19.05
N VAL A 163 -7.99 -19.27 19.76
CA VAL A 163 -8.25 -17.90 19.38
C VAL A 163 -7.23 -17.39 18.37
N ASN A 164 -7.72 -16.56 17.46
CA ASN A 164 -6.98 -15.80 16.48
C ASN A 164 -6.08 -14.76 17.18
N PRO A 165 -4.74 -14.78 16.98
CA PRO A 165 -4.07 -13.53 16.67
C PRO A 165 -3.29 -13.67 15.37
N MET A 166 -3.92 -13.22 14.29
CA MET A 166 -3.34 -12.99 12.97
C MET A 166 -2.01 -12.24 13.05
N PRO A 167 -0.85 -12.83 12.65
CA PRO A 167 0.33 -12.06 12.36
C PRO A 167 0.29 -11.68 10.88
N LEU A 168 -0.03 -10.43 10.59
CA LEU A 168 0.11 -9.85 9.25
C LEU A 168 1.59 -9.88 8.83
N PRO A 169 1.96 -10.44 7.67
CA PRO A 169 3.31 -10.28 7.15
C PRO A 169 3.50 -8.87 6.59
N LEU A 170 4.51 -8.16 7.11
CA LEU A 170 5.06 -6.93 6.54
C LEU A 170 5.47 -7.18 5.07
N GLN A 171 4.59 -6.84 4.13
CA GLN A 171 4.95 -6.78 2.72
C GLN A 171 5.56 -5.42 2.41
N LYS A 172 6.86 -5.46 2.09
CA LYS A 172 7.67 -4.36 1.57
C LYS A 172 7.04 -3.85 0.26
N ARG A 173 6.24 -2.78 0.36
CA ARG A 173 5.58 -2.13 -0.79
C ARG A 173 6.63 -1.56 -1.74
N GLN A 174 6.62 -2.05 -2.98
CA GLN A 174 7.45 -1.54 -4.07
C GLN A 174 6.89 -0.17 -4.51
N LYS A 175 7.73 0.87 -4.52
CA LYS A 175 7.35 2.23 -4.94
C LYS A 175 7.03 2.25 -6.43
N THR A 176 5.76 2.38 -6.80
CA THR A 176 5.38 2.80 -8.15
C THR A 176 5.41 4.32 -8.22
N ALA A 177 6.48 4.86 -8.78
CA ALA A 177 6.47 6.22 -9.31
C ALA A 177 5.74 6.18 -10.65
N SER A 178 4.50 6.66 -10.67
CA SER A 178 3.85 7.06 -11.91
C SER A 178 3.34 8.47 -11.71
N GLY A 179 4.13 9.42 -12.22
CA GLY A 179 3.73 10.80 -12.34
C GLY A 179 2.83 10.95 -13.55
N SER A 180 1.59 11.38 -13.31
CA SER A 180 0.83 12.15 -14.29
C SER A 180 0.17 13.30 -13.55
N LEU A 181 0.88 14.42 -13.47
CA LEU A 181 0.31 15.73 -13.17
C LEU A 181 -0.50 16.15 -14.39
N SER A 182 -1.77 15.73 -14.45
CA SER A 182 -2.76 16.34 -15.31
C SER A 182 -3.03 17.75 -14.78
N ARG A 183 -2.32 18.72 -15.37
CA ARG A 183 -2.51 20.14 -15.15
C ARG A 183 -3.84 20.54 -15.79
N VAL A 184 -4.92 20.46 -15.03
CA VAL A 184 -6.23 21.02 -15.41
C VAL A 184 -6.05 22.53 -15.52
N ARG A 185 -6.13 23.05 -16.75
CA ARG A 185 -6.25 24.49 -17.00
C ARG A 185 -7.74 24.83 -16.88
N PHE A 186 -8.09 25.68 -15.93
CA PHE A 186 -9.35 26.40 -15.99
C PHE A 186 -9.11 27.58 -16.93
N ASP A 187 -9.69 27.52 -18.13
CA ASP A 187 -9.80 28.70 -18.97
C ASP A 187 -10.77 29.67 -18.27
N GLY A 188 -10.22 30.82 -17.90
CA GLY A 188 -10.97 31.92 -17.33
C GLY A 188 -11.90 32.50 -18.39
N VAL A 189 -13.20 32.51 -18.09
CA VAL A 189 -14.17 33.37 -18.76
C VAL A 189 -13.96 34.78 -18.22
N GLU A 190 -13.27 35.61 -19.00
CA GLU A 190 -13.26 37.06 -18.81
C GLU A 190 -14.61 37.61 -19.27
N LEU A 191 -15.48 37.93 -18.31
CA LEU A 191 -16.53 38.92 -18.50
C LEU A 191 -16.07 40.19 -17.79
N ASN A 192 -15.38 41.04 -18.56
CA ASN A 192 -15.36 42.47 -18.29
C ASN A 192 -16.78 43.00 -18.48
N ASP A 193 -17.28 43.74 -17.50
CA ASP A 193 -17.98 45.01 -17.66
C ASP A 193 -18.73 45.34 -16.37
N ARG A 194 -18.06 46.06 -15.43
CA ARG A 194 -18.65 47.18 -14.65
C ARG A 194 -17.73 47.70 -13.55
N GLU A 195 -17.30 48.94 -13.78
CA GLU A 195 -17.21 50.10 -12.88
C GLU A 195 -16.53 49.97 -11.49
N ASP A 196 -15.43 50.71 -11.36
CA ASP A 196 -14.96 51.48 -10.20
C ASP A 196 -15.04 50.83 -8.81
N VAL A 197 -14.24 49.77 -8.61
CA VAL A 197 -13.90 49.30 -7.26
C VAL A 197 -12.39 49.33 -7.08
N ALA A 198 -11.96 50.04 -6.04
CA ALA A 198 -10.59 50.26 -5.62
C ALA A 198 -9.73 48.97 -5.67
N PRO A 199 -8.44 49.08 -6.06
CA PRO A 199 -7.57 47.92 -6.25
C PRO A 199 -7.39 47.15 -4.95
N LYS A 200 -8.00 45.96 -4.88
CA LYS A 200 -7.74 44.98 -3.82
C LYS A 200 -6.27 44.56 -3.90
N PRO A 201 -5.49 44.58 -2.80
CA PRO A 201 -4.11 44.12 -2.81
C PRO A 201 -4.10 42.64 -3.19
N THR A 202 -3.58 42.36 -4.38
CA THR A 202 -3.30 41.02 -4.88
C THR A 202 -2.31 40.37 -3.93
N ARG A 203 -2.83 39.44 -3.11
CA ARG A 203 -2.06 38.64 -2.18
C ARG A 203 -1.03 37.86 -2.98
N GLN A 204 0.21 38.31 -2.98
CA GLN A 204 1.32 37.64 -3.65
C GLN A 204 1.36 36.19 -3.14
N SER A 205 1.07 35.26 -4.04
CA SER A 205 1.26 33.84 -3.77
C SER A 205 2.75 33.61 -3.63
N THR A 206 3.21 33.55 -2.38
CA THR A 206 4.55 33.10 -2.01
C THR A 206 4.68 31.66 -2.51
N ARG A 207 5.18 31.49 -3.73
CA ARG A 207 5.61 30.18 -4.23
C ARG A 207 6.80 29.77 -3.37
N ALA A 208 6.50 29.04 -2.29
CA ALA A 208 7.49 28.40 -1.46
C ALA A 208 8.44 27.61 -2.37
N ALA A 209 9.71 27.95 -2.31
CA ALA A 209 10.76 27.21 -2.98
C ALA A 209 10.64 25.74 -2.59
N LYS A 210 10.65 24.84 -3.58
CA LYS A 210 10.78 23.40 -3.36
C LYS A 210 12.14 23.12 -2.73
N ALA A 211 12.24 23.31 -1.42
CA ALA A 211 13.34 22.81 -0.63
C ALA A 211 13.28 21.28 -0.62
N ASN A 212 14.45 20.66 -0.60
CA ASN A 212 14.68 19.22 -0.64
C ASN A 212 14.14 18.46 0.60
N ALA A 213 12.82 18.46 0.82
CA ALA A 213 12.18 17.91 2.03
C ALA A 213 12.09 16.37 2.09
N LYS A 214 12.72 15.64 1.16
CA LYS A 214 12.62 14.16 1.15
C LYS A 214 13.40 13.47 2.28
N LYS A 215 14.33 14.16 2.94
CA LYS A 215 15.11 13.60 4.06
C LYS A 215 14.43 13.77 5.42
N ASP A 216 13.43 14.64 5.53
CA ASP A 216 12.89 15.05 6.84
C ASP A 216 11.56 14.38 7.21
N VAL A 217 10.86 13.80 6.23
CA VAL A 217 9.59 13.09 6.47
C VAL A 217 9.77 11.93 7.45
N GLY A 218 10.91 11.21 7.38
CA GLY A 218 11.21 10.12 8.31
C GLY A 218 11.42 10.61 9.76
N HIS A 219 12.02 11.78 9.94
CA HIS A 219 12.20 12.39 11.26
C HIS A 219 10.85 12.84 11.84
N LEU A 220 10.00 13.45 11.02
CA LEU A 220 8.65 13.86 11.41
C LEU A 220 7.79 12.69 11.89
N PHE A 221 7.79 11.57 11.16
CA PHE A 221 7.07 10.36 11.59
C PHE A 221 7.68 9.73 12.85
N GLY A 222 9.01 9.77 12.98
CA GLY A 222 9.68 9.31 14.19
C GLY A 222 9.33 10.15 15.42
N GLN A 223 9.20 11.46 15.25
CA GLN A 223 8.76 12.38 16.31
C GLN A 223 7.29 12.15 16.68
N LEU A 224 6.41 12.04 15.68
CA LEU A 224 4.99 11.76 15.91
C LEU A 224 4.76 10.43 16.64
N ALA A 225 5.52 9.38 16.31
CA ALA A 225 5.44 8.10 17.01
C ALA A 225 5.85 8.20 18.49
N LYS A 226 6.88 9.00 18.80
CA LYS A 226 7.31 9.24 20.18
C LYS A 226 6.25 10.00 20.98
N GLU A 227 5.63 11.01 20.38
CA GLU A 227 4.55 11.79 21.02
C GLU A 227 3.32 10.92 21.31
N PHE A 228 2.90 10.08 20.35
CA PHE A 228 1.80 9.13 20.57
C PHE A 228 2.11 8.13 21.70
N GLN A 229 3.34 7.62 21.74
CA GLN A 229 3.76 6.72 22.80
C GLN A 229 3.77 7.42 24.17
N ALA A 230 4.19 8.69 24.22
CA ALA A 230 4.16 9.48 25.46
C ALA A 230 2.72 9.67 25.95
N MET A 231 1.79 10.08 25.08
CA MET A 231 0.37 10.25 25.44
C MET A 231 -0.27 8.94 25.91
N SER A 232 0.01 7.82 25.23
CA SER A 232 -0.52 6.51 25.61
C SER A 232 -0.12 6.14 27.05
N LYS A 233 1.14 6.38 27.42
CA LYS A 233 1.63 6.16 28.78
C LYS A 233 0.95 7.08 29.80
N THR A 234 0.68 8.33 29.43
CA THR A 234 -0.03 9.26 30.32
C THR A 234 -1.47 8.79 30.57
N CYS A 235 -2.15 8.31 29.53
CA CYS A 235 -3.48 7.72 29.66
C CYS A 235 -3.47 6.46 30.54
N GLU A 236 -2.49 5.56 30.37
CA GLU A 236 -2.31 4.38 31.24
C GLU A 236 -2.09 4.79 32.71
N GLN A 237 -1.25 5.79 32.97
CA GLN A 237 -1.01 6.29 34.34
C GLN A 237 -2.26 6.91 34.98
N ILE A 238 -3.05 7.64 34.21
CA ILE A 238 -4.33 8.20 34.69
C ILE A 238 -5.30 7.07 35.02
N ALA A 239 -5.37 6.03 34.18
CA ALA A 239 -6.22 4.87 34.44
C ALA A 239 -5.79 4.13 35.71
N GLU A 240 -4.49 3.87 35.89
CA GLU A 240 -3.94 3.21 37.09
C GLU A 240 -4.14 4.02 38.38
N ALA A 241 -4.15 5.37 38.29
CA ALA A 241 -4.42 6.23 39.43
C ALA A 241 -5.91 6.34 39.80
N MET A 242 -6.81 5.89 38.91
CA MET A 242 -8.25 5.89 39.12
C MET A 242 -8.78 4.55 39.67
N ASP A 243 -7.99 3.47 39.56
CA ASP A 243 -8.25 2.16 40.16
C ASP A 243 -7.72 2.08 41.61
#